data_AF-A0A9E3F4H7-F1
#
_entry.id   AF-A0A9E3F4H7-F1
#
_cell.length_a   1.000
_cell.length_b   1.000
_cell.length_c   1.000
_cell.angle_alpha   90.00
_cell.angle_beta   90.00
_cell.angle_gamma   90.00
#
_symmetry.space_group_name_H-M   'P 1'
#
loop_
_entity.id
_entity.type
_entity.pdbx_description
1 polymer ?
#
loop_
_entity_poly.entity_id
_entity_poly.type
_entity_poly.pdbx_seq_one_letter_code
_entity_poly.pdbx_strand_id
1 'polypeptide(L)'
;MIARLKTLFRQRPVMRETAPVQGVSLLGALSPLAFAEEALPGGEGYLTYRKMQHDPQVKACLSTKKMAVLSRGWEVHPASGAPGDVAAADFVRDCLNGMQGSVLDVLHDSMDALAQGLAIQEINWALRPDGRVGLASIKAKDTAHFLIETDPFLNVTALRSLVTVPLPPTPDPGGAGTGQGELPVEKFILYAHQPSYASPLGTSDLRAAWQPWFIKQQLVRWWAKYLEKFGMPTVAGAYDAAKGYGVKQQREFLGLLAAVHNEAALVYPSDMQVRLLESARAGQTGFEEAVAYVDRAIAKSILGQTLTSDSNDRGATYALGAVHLDVLRFYLQKLQRDLEDVVMNEQVIKRLIAYNFPPGTPCPAFRLGQMDDGKLQAAGALITALISGGVLSPDEPWIRNYLGLPAAGS
;
A
#
# COMPACT_ATOMS: atom_id res chain seq x y z
N MET A 1 -23.85 56.17 -4.71
CA MET A 1 -23.28 55.78 -6.03
C MET A 1 -21.74 55.68 -6.05
N ILE A 2 -21.02 56.09 -4.99
CA ILE A 2 -19.54 56.15 -4.97
C ILE A 2 -18.88 54.92 -4.30
N ALA A 3 -19.62 54.13 -3.51
CA ALA A 3 -19.11 52.91 -2.87
C ALA A 3 -18.94 51.70 -3.82
N ARG A 4 -19.53 51.74 -5.03
CA ARG A 4 -19.44 50.66 -6.04
C ARG A 4 -18.22 50.75 -6.98
N LEU A 5 -17.40 51.80 -6.89
CA LEU A 5 -16.26 52.02 -7.79
C LEU A 5 -14.89 51.62 -7.19
N LYS A 6 -14.80 51.38 -5.87
CA LYS A 6 -13.52 51.00 -5.20
C LYS A 6 -13.15 49.52 -5.34
N THR A 7 -14.07 48.66 -5.80
CA THR A 7 -13.81 47.23 -6.04
C THR A 7 -13.21 46.92 -7.41
N LEU A 8 -13.15 47.91 -8.32
CA LEU A 8 -12.65 47.75 -9.70
C LEU A 8 -11.13 47.80 -9.83
N PHE A 9 -10.40 48.26 -8.81
CA PHE A 9 -8.94 48.38 -8.83
C PHE A 9 -8.25 47.55 -7.73
N ARG A 10 -8.71 46.33 -7.48
CA ARG A 10 -7.85 45.35 -6.81
C ARG A 10 -6.76 44.97 -7.82
N GLN A 11 -5.51 45.33 -7.54
CA GLN A 11 -4.37 44.80 -8.27
C GLN A 11 -4.48 43.28 -8.26
N ARG A 12 -4.68 42.68 -9.43
CA ARG A 12 -4.71 41.23 -9.57
C ARG A 12 -3.26 40.76 -9.61
N PRO A 13 -2.87 39.77 -8.79
CA PRO A 13 -1.56 39.16 -8.92
C PRO A 13 -1.44 38.50 -10.31
N VAL A 14 -0.23 38.12 -10.72
CA VAL A 14 -0.05 37.29 -11.91
C VAL A 14 -0.82 35.98 -11.68
N MET A 15 -1.86 35.75 -12.48
CA MET A 15 -2.84 34.67 -12.24
C MET A 15 -2.42 33.33 -12.84
N ARG A 16 -1.48 33.35 -13.79
CA ARG A 16 -0.95 32.13 -14.43
C ARG A 16 0.27 31.62 -13.67
N GLU A 17 0.48 30.31 -13.71
CA GLU A 17 1.71 29.70 -13.24
C GLU A 17 2.91 30.22 -14.07
N THR A 18 4.04 30.49 -13.41
CA THR A 18 5.17 31.21 -14.02
C THR A 18 6.46 30.43 -14.07
N ALA A 19 6.67 29.48 -13.16
CA ALA A 19 7.89 28.68 -13.07
C ALA A 19 7.56 27.19 -13.26
N PRO A 20 8.25 26.47 -14.15
CA PRO A 20 8.04 25.04 -14.32
C PRO A 20 8.46 24.31 -13.04
N VAL A 21 7.77 23.20 -12.75
CA VAL A 21 8.07 22.37 -11.57
C VAL A 21 9.41 21.65 -11.73
N GLN A 22 9.76 21.29 -12.96
CA GLN A 22 11.07 20.70 -13.29
C GLN A 22 11.84 21.61 -14.25
N GLY A 23 13.08 21.93 -13.87
CA GLY A 23 13.99 22.67 -14.75
C GLY A 23 14.72 21.72 -15.68
N VAL A 24 14.70 22.01 -16.99
CA VAL A 24 15.78 21.53 -17.87
C VAL A 24 17.01 22.35 -17.49
N SER A 25 17.90 21.79 -16.69
CA SER A 25 19.19 22.44 -16.41
C SER A 25 19.92 22.68 -17.74
N LEU A 26 20.40 23.91 -17.97
CA LEU A 26 21.21 24.29 -19.13
C LEU A 26 22.54 23.49 -19.18
N LEU A 27 22.99 22.95 -18.03
CA LEU A 27 24.11 22.02 -17.88
C LEU A 27 23.67 20.53 -17.91
N GLY A 28 22.38 20.25 -17.80
CA GLY A 28 21.79 18.91 -17.84
C GLY A 28 21.59 18.36 -19.26
N ALA A 29 21.73 19.19 -20.30
CA ALA A 29 21.64 18.77 -21.70
C ALA A 29 22.75 17.77 -22.12
N LEU A 30 23.79 17.59 -21.29
CA LEU A 30 24.88 16.63 -21.52
C LEU A 30 24.86 15.42 -20.57
N SER A 31 23.82 15.26 -19.75
CA SER A 31 23.71 14.11 -18.85
C SER A 31 22.29 13.55 -18.84
N PRO A 32 22.02 12.46 -19.59
CA PRO A 32 20.73 11.76 -19.58
C PRO A 32 20.39 11.04 -18.25
N LEU A 33 21.17 11.25 -17.19
CA LEU A 33 21.15 10.42 -15.97
C LEU A 33 20.75 11.16 -14.69
N ALA A 34 20.24 12.39 -14.76
CA ALA A 34 19.93 13.16 -13.54
C ALA A 34 18.58 12.85 -12.86
N PHE A 35 17.86 11.79 -13.27
CA PHE A 35 16.89 11.11 -12.38
C PHE A 35 16.59 9.67 -12.87
N ALA A 36 17.64 8.84 -12.87
CA ALA A 36 17.54 7.38 -13.06
C ALA A 36 18.21 6.61 -11.90
N GLU A 37 18.35 7.21 -10.72
CA GLU A 37 18.94 6.54 -9.56
C GLU A 37 17.85 5.87 -8.70
N GLU A 38 17.68 4.60 -9.03
CA GLU A 38 17.18 3.50 -8.19
C GLU A 38 15.65 3.31 -8.12
N ALA A 39 15.22 2.44 -9.03
CA ALA A 39 14.12 1.49 -8.96
C ALA A 39 12.71 2.06 -8.68
N LEU A 40 12.06 2.40 -9.80
CA LEU A 40 10.74 1.91 -10.24
C LEU A 40 9.53 2.86 -10.13
N PRO A 41 9.44 3.81 -11.08
CA PRO A 41 8.25 4.02 -11.90
C PRO A 41 8.52 3.65 -13.37
N GLY A 42 7.65 2.80 -13.92
CA GLY A 42 7.76 2.11 -15.22
C GLY A 42 7.00 0.78 -15.14
N GLY A 43 6.68 0.11 -16.27
CA GLY A 43 5.89 -1.14 -16.25
C GLY A 43 6.46 -2.22 -15.33
N GLU A 44 7.79 -2.41 -15.33
CA GLU A 44 8.48 -3.36 -14.43
C GLU A 44 8.39 -2.98 -12.94
N GLY A 45 8.17 -1.68 -12.67
CA GLY A 45 8.03 -1.13 -11.33
C GLY A 45 6.76 -1.54 -10.65
N TYR A 46 5.65 -1.31 -11.35
CA TYR A 46 4.34 -1.76 -10.88
C TYR A 46 4.31 -3.27 -10.69
N LEU A 47 4.96 -4.05 -11.56
CA LEU A 47 5.07 -5.51 -11.39
C LEU A 47 5.86 -5.90 -10.14
N THR A 48 6.91 -5.15 -9.79
CA THR A 48 7.68 -5.39 -8.56
C THR A 48 6.86 -5.07 -7.32
N TYR A 49 6.15 -3.94 -7.30
CA TYR A 49 5.23 -3.61 -6.20
C TYR A 49 4.10 -4.63 -6.05
N ARG A 50 3.58 -5.21 -7.14
CA ARG A 50 2.64 -6.35 -7.06
C ARG A 50 3.24 -7.58 -6.41
N LYS A 51 4.47 -7.95 -6.75
CA LYS A 51 5.18 -9.06 -6.10
C LYS A 51 5.37 -8.79 -4.60
N MET A 52 5.72 -7.56 -4.24
CA MET A 52 5.88 -7.16 -2.83
C MET A 52 4.59 -7.28 -2.03
N GLN A 53 3.42 -7.02 -2.63
CA GLN A 53 2.12 -7.16 -1.96
C GLN A 53 1.76 -8.61 -1.56
N HIS A 54 2.47 -9.61 -2.08
CA HIS A 54 2.35 -11.00 -1.63
C HIS A 54 3.20 -11.31 -0.39
N ASP A 55 4.08 -10.41 0.04
CA ASP A 55 4.80 -10.57 1.30
C ASP A 55 3.84 -10.39 2.49
N PRO A 56 3.82 -11.32 3.47
CA PRO A 56 2.88 -11.25 4.61
C PRO A 56 2.97 -9.95 5.42
N GLN A 57 4.19 -9.43 5.63
CA GLN A 57 4.41 -8.22 6.40
C GLN A 57 3.92 -6.99 5.64
N VAL A 58 4.24 -6.92 4.35
CA VAL A 58 3.72 -5.85 3.46
C VAL A 58 2.19 -5.88 3.43
N LYS A 59 1.59 -7.06 3.24
CA LYS A 59 0.13 -7.23 3.19
C LYS A 59 -0.52 -6.81 4.50
N ALA A 60 0.04 -7.20 5.65
CA ALA A 60 -0.46 -6.81 6.96
C ALA A 60 -0.42 -5.29 7.14
N CYS A 61 0.71 -4.64 6.87
CA CYS A 61 0.86 -3.18 7.03
C CYS A 61 -0.09 -2.39 6.13
N LEU A 62 -0.18 -2.74 4.84
CA LEU A 62 -1.10 -2.07 3.92
C LEU A 62 -2.56 -2.27 4.34
N SER A 63 -2.95 -3.49 4.72
CA SER A 63 -4.31 -3.79 5.15
C SER A 63 -4.67 -3.03 6.43
N THR A 64 -3.74 -2.89 7.39
CA THR A 64 -3.94 -2.09 8.59
C THR A 64 -4.26 -0.63 8.25
N LYS A 65 -3.52 0.01 7.34
CA LYS A 65 -3.82 1.39 6.91
C LYS A 65 -5.21 1.48 6.29
N LYS A 66 -5.52 0.58 5.36
CA LYS A 66 -6.80 0.60 4.65
C LYS A 66 -7.99 0.39 5.59
N MET A 67 -7.93 -0.64 6.44
CA MET A 67 -9.01 -0.97 7.37
C MET A 67 -9.17 0.11 8.44
N ALA A 68 -8.06 0.65 8.95
CA ALA A 68 -8.12 1.70 9.96
C ALA A 68 -8.85 2.94 9.42
N VAL A 69 -8.59 3.38 8.19
CA VAL A 69 -9.27 4.55 7.61
C VAL A 69 -10.75 4.27 7.31
N LEU A 70 -11.10 3.07 6.82
CA LEU A 70 -12.46 2.78 6.34
C LEU A 70 -13.45 2.25 7.38
N SER A 71 -12.98 1.82 8.55
CA SER A 71 -13.80 1.19 9.61
C SER A 71 -14.91 2.05 10.23
N ARG A 72 -15.06 3.32 9.81
CA ARG A 72 -15.83 4.35 10.52
C ARG A 72 -17.08 4.85 9.79
N GLY A 73 -17.39 4.25 8.63
CA GLY A 73 -18.50 4.71 7.79
C GLY A 73 -18.24 6.09 7.18
N TRP A 74 -19.25 6.61 6.48
CA TRP A 74 -19.16 7.88 5.77
C TRP A 74 -20.47 8.67 5.87
N GLU A 75 -20.36 9.98 5.75
CA GLU A 75 -21.47 10.92 5.73
C GLU A 75 -21.26 11.99 4.66
N VAL A 76 -22.35 12.61 4.22
CA VAL A 76 -22.36 13.76 3.32
C VAL A 76 -23.07 14.91 4.02
N HIS A 77 -22.33 15.98 4.29
CA HIS A 77 -22.81 17.18 4.95
C HIS A 77 -23.14 18.26 3.92
N PRO A 78 -24.28 18.97 4.05
CA PRO A 78 -24.59 20.10 3.18
C PRO A 78 -23.63 21.27 3.42
N ALA A 79 -23.43 22.09 2.41
CA ALA A 79 -22.57 23.28 2.50
C ALA A 79 -23.11 24.31 3.52
N SER A 80 -24.44 24.39 3.66
CA SER A 80 -25.12 25.20 4.67
C SER A 80 -26.51 24.61 4.98
N GLY A 81 -27.23 25.22 5.92
CA GLY A 81 -28.64 24.88 6.19
C GLY A 81 -29.64 25.38 5.15
N ALA A 82 -29.20 26.03 4.07
CA ALA A 82 -30.08 26.50 3.01
C ALA A 82 -30.78 25.31 2.31
N PRO A 83 -32.07 25.41 1.95
CA PRO A 83 -32.82 24.31 1.33
C PRO A 83 -32.17 23.75 0.06
N GLY A 84 -31.53 24.60 -0.75
CA GLY A 84 -30.80 24.18 -1.96
C GLY A 84 -29.55 23.35 -1.66
N ASP A 85 -28.79 23.72 -0.62
CA ASP A 85 -27.57 23.01 -0.22
C ASP A 85 -27.89 21.67 0.43
N VAL A 86 -28.99 21.60 1.19
CA VAL A 86 -29.53 20.34 1.74
C VAL A 86 -29.97 19.42 0.61
N ALA A 87 -30.73 19.93 -0.37
CA ALA A 87 -31.16 19.14 -1.52
C ALA A 87 -29.98 18.64 -2.37
N ALA A 88 -28.90 19.43 -2.49
CA ALA A 88 -27.67 19.01 -3.15
C ALA A 88 -26.97 17.87 -2.39
N ALA A 89 -26.88 17.96 -1.06
CA ALA A 89 -26.32 16.90 -0.21
C ALA A 89 -27.13 15.61 -0.27
N ASP A 90 -28.46 15.71 -0.23
CA ASP A 90 -29.36 14.56 -0.30
C ASP A 90 -29.24 13.87 -1.68
N PHE A 91 -29.20 14.65 -2.76
CA PHE A 91 -28.96 14.11 -4.10
C PHE A 91 -27.63 13.34 -4.20
N VAL A 92 -26.54 13.91 -3.68
CA VAL A 92 -25.24 13.25 -3.68
C VAL A 92 -25.28 11.96 -2.85
N ARG A 93 -25.90 12.00 -1.66
CA ARG A 93 -26.06 10.83 -0.80
C ARG A 93 -26.84 9.71 -1.50
N ASP A 94 -27.92 10.05 -2.21
CA ASP A 94 -28.71 9.09 -2.98
C ASP A 94 -27.91 8.49 -4.14
N CYS A 95 -27.11 9.29 -4.85
CA CYS A 95 -26.23 8.80 -5.91
C CYS A 95 -25.19 7.81 -5.36
N LEU A 96 -24.55 8.13 -4.23
CA LEU A 96 -23.53 7.28 -3.61
C LEU A 96 -24.12 5.98 -3.05
N ASN A 97 -25.34 6.01 -2.50
CA ASN A 97 -26.03 4.81 -2.02
C ASN A 97 -26.61 3.95 -3.15
N GLY A 98 -26.99 4.56 -4.27
CA GLY A 98 -27.66 3.87 -5.39
C GLY A 98 -26.74 3.28 -6.44
N MET A 99 -25.43 3.60 -6.42
CA MET A 99 -24.47 3.06 -7.39
C MET A 99 -24.19 1.57 -7.14
N GLN A 100 -23.81 0.85 -8.19
CA GLN A 100 -23.30 -0.51 -8.06
C GLN A 100 -21.94 -0.51 -7.36
N GLY A 101 -21.79 -1.34 -6.32
CA GLY A 101 -20.62 -1.39 -5.45
C GLY A 101 -20.86 -0.62 -4.15
N SER A 102 -19.81 -0.32 -3.40
CA SER A 102 -19.90 0.51 -2.20
C SER A 102 -18.89 1.65 -2.21
N VAL A 103 -19.21 2.75 -1.55
CA VAL A 103 -18.28 3.88 -1.37
C VAL A 103 -17.00 3.42 -0.66
N LEU A 104 -17.12 2.51 0.30
CA LEU A 104 -15.95 2.00 1.02
C LEU A 104 -15.04 1.17 0.11
N ASP A 105 -15.57 0.41 -0.86
CA ASP A 105 -14.76 -0.30 -1.86
C ASP A 105 -14.06 0.69 -2.80
N VAL A 106 -14.75 1.74 -3.24
CA VAL A 106 -14.15 2.81 -4.06
C VAL A 106 -12.97 3.48 -3.33
N LEU A 107 -13.13 3.76 -2.04
CA LEU A 107 -12.05 4.33 -1.22
C LEU A 107 -10.94 3.31 -0.94
N HIS A 108 -11.30 2.04 -0.76
CA HIS A 108 -10.34 0.94 -0.60
C HIS A 108 -9.43 0.80 -1.83
N ASP A 109 -10.04 0.87 -3.01
CA ASP A 109 -9.35 0.79 -4.31
C ASP A 109 -8.55 2.08 -4.58
N SER A 110 -9.01 3.24 -4.10
CA SER A 110 -8.21 4.47 -4.15
C SER A 110 -6.90 4.29 -3.38
N MET A 111 -6.95 3.60 -2.23
CA MET A 111 -5.75 3.31 -1.44
C MET A 111 -4.82 2.26 -2.07
N ASP A 112 -5.10 1.72 -3.26
CA ASP A 112 -4.06 0.99 -4.02
C ASP A 112 -2.88 1.90 -4.40
N ALA A 113 -3.10 3.23 -4.40
CA ALA A 113 -2.04 4.23 -4.52
C ALA A 113 -0.99 4.12 -3.39
N LEU A 114 -1.31 3.55 -2.22
CA LEU A 114 -0.30 3.30 -1.18
C LEU A 114 0.81 2.36 -1.68
N ALA A 115 0.43 1.36 -2.49
CA ALA A 115 1.35 0.37 -3.04
C ALA A 115 1.95 0.79 -4.38
N GLN A 116 1.22 1.56 -5.20
CA GLN A 116 1.61 1.88 -6.57
C GLN A 116 2.00 3.34 -6.78
N GLY A 117 1.80 4.22 -5.80
CA GLY A 117 1.92 5.68 -5.93
C GLY A 117 0.67 6.33 -6.54
N LEU A 118 -0.01 5.64 -7.47
CA LEU A 118 -1.19 6.11 -8.17
C LEU A 118 -2.29 5.04 -8.23
N ALA A 119 -3.53 5.46 -8.00
CA ALA A 119 -4.73 4.70 -8.30
C ALA A 119 -5.59 5.42 -9.34
N ILE A 120 -6.11 4.67 -10.31
CA ILE A 120 -6.98 5.16 -11.37
C ILE A 120 -8.31 4.44 -11.27
N GLN A 121 -9.41 5.20 -11.28
CA GLN A 121 -10.77 4.63 -11.35
C GLN A 121 -11.61 5.35 -12.38
N GLU A 122 -12.46 4.61 -13.09
CA GLU A 122 -13.39 5.18 -14.07
C GLU A 122 -14.77 5.36 -13.45
N ILE A 123 -15.32 6.57 -13.56
CA ILE A 123 -16.70 6.89 -13.17
C ILE A 123 -17.62 6.56 -14.34
N ASN A 124 -18.58 5.67 -14.08
CA ASN A 124 -19.66 5.35 -15.01
C ASN A 124 -20.90 6.13 -14.58
N TRP A 125 -21.29 7.10 -15.40
CA TRP A 125 -22.49 7.91 -15.20
C TRP A 125 -23.74 7.15 -15.69
N ALA A 126 -24.90 7.45 -15.09
CA ALA A 126 -26.19 6.97 -15.56
C ALA A 126 -27.24 8.07 -15.50
N LEU A 127 -28.15 8.11 -16.46
CA LEU A 127 -29.32 8.97 -16.39
C LEU A 127 -30.33 8.35 -15.40
N ARG A 128 -30.74 9.13 -14.41
CA ARG A 128 -31.75 8.73 -13.42
C ARG A 128 -33.17 8.97 -13.98
N PRO A 129 -34.20 8.31 -13.42
CA PRO A 129 -35.60 8.49 -13.87
C PRO A 129 -36.12 9.94 -13.79
N ASP A 130 -35.53 10.75 -12.90
CA ASP A 130 -35.83 12.17 -12.73
C ASP A 130 -35.09 13.09 -13.72
N GLY A 131 -34.35 12.50 -14.67
CA GLY A 131 -33.58 13.22 -15.69
C GLY A 131 -32.22 13.76 -15.22
N ARG A 132 -31.84 13.50 -13.95
CA ARG A 132 -30.53 13.90 -13.42
C ARG A 132 -29.44 12.89 -13.79
N VAL A 133 -28.20 13.37 -13.91
CA VAL A 133 -27.01 12.53 -14.09
C VAL A 133 -26.59 11.97 -12.73
N GLY A 134 -26.77 10.66 -12.53
CA GLY A 134 -26.32 9.93 -11.34
C GLY A 134 -25.09 9.05 -11.58
N LEU A 135 -24.75 8.24 -10.57
CA LEU A 135 -23.64 7.28 -10.61
C LEU A 135 -24.16 5.86 -10.87
N ALA A 136 -23.66 5.21 -11.91
CA ALA A 136 -23.91 3.80 -12.18
C ALA A 136 -22.93 2.92 -11.40
N SER A 137 -21.63 3.20 -11.50
CA SER A 137 -20.55 2.54 -10.75
C SER A 137 -19.27 3.35 -10.84
N ILE A 138 -18.34 3.10 -9.93
CA ILE A 138 -16.95 3.55 -10.04
C ILE A 138 -16.09 2.29 -10.06
N LYS A 139 -15.21 2.15 -11.07
CA LYS A 139 -14.42 0.92 -11.28
C LYS A 139 -12.94 1.21 -11.29
N ALA A 140 -12.21 0.58 -10.39
CA ALA A 140 -10.75 0.58 -10.39
C ALA A 140 -10.18 0.05 -11.71
N LYS A 141 -9.05 0.62 -12.10
CA LYS A 141 -8.32 0.28 -13.32
C LYS A 141 -6.89 -0.10 -12.99
N ASP A 142 -6.35 -0.99 -13.80
CA ASP A 142 -4.93 -1.32 -13.72
C ASP A 142 -4.10 -0.11 -14.18
N THR A 143 -3.40 0.55 -13.25
CA THR A 143 -2.55 1.72 -13.51
C THR A 143 -1.48 1.45 -14.58
N ALA A 144 -1.01 0.21 -14.75
CA ALA A 144 -0.03 -0.15 -15.76
C ALA A 144 -0.56 -0.04 -17.21
N HIS A 145 -1.87 0.08 -17.38
CA HIS A 145 -2.51 0.23 -18.70
C HIS A 145 -2.70 1.70 -19.11
N PHE A 146 -2.21 2.66 -18.33
CA PHE A 146 -2.42 4.08 -18.58
C PHE A 146 -1.10 4.85 -18.66
N LEU A 147 -1.08 5.85 -19.52
CA LEU A 147 -0.05 6.88 -19.58
C LEU A 147 -0.68 8.22 -19.21
N ILE A 148 -0.10 8.90 -18.22
CA ILE A 148 -0.46 10.26 -17.85
C ILE A 148 0.52 11.21 -18.53
N GLU A 149 -0.01 12.10 -19.37
CA GLU A 149 0.75 13.20 -19.96
C GLU A 149 0.57 14.46 -19.11
N THR A 150 1.66 15.20 -18.93
CA THR A 150 1.64 16.46 -18.17
C THR A 150 2.30 17.60 -18.93
N ASP A 151 1.92 18.82 -18.58
CA ASP A 151 2.70 20.00 -18.97
C ASP A 151 3.98 20.15 -18.11
N PRO A 152 4.85 21.14 -18.36
CA PRO A 152 6.04 21.41 -17.55
C PRO A 152 5.76 21.78 -16.08
N PHE A 153 4.50 22.03 -15.72
CA PHE A 153 4.03 22.33 -14.38
C PHE A 153 3.43 21.10 -13.68
N LEU A 154 3.50 19.93 -14.33
CA LEU A 154 2.91 18.66 -13.88
C LEU A 154 1.37 18.65 -13.83
N ASN A 155 0.70 19.61 -14.50
CA ASN A 155 -0.74 19.53 -14.69
C ASN A 155 -1.06 18.42 -15.69
N VAL A 156 -2.02 17.56 -15.38
CA VAL A 156 -2.46 16.48 -16.28
C VAL A 156 -3.11 17.08 -17.52
N THR A 157 -2.52 16.84 -18.68
CA THR A 157 -3.03 17.32 -19.98
C THR A 157 -3.81 16.26 -20.73
N ALA A 158 -3.41 14.99 -20.61
CA ALA A 158 -4.10 13.86 -21.23
C ALA A 158 -3.92 12.56 -20.43
N LEU A 159 -4.90 11.67 -20.56
CA LEU A 159 -4.82 10.30 -20.10
C LEU A 159 -4.95 9.38 -21.31
N ARG A 160 -3.97 8.51 -21.55
CA ARG A 160 -3.98 7.57 -22.69
C ARG A 160 -4.08 6.13 -22.22
N SER A 161 -4.89 5.33 -22.92
CA SER A 161 -4.89 3.88 -22.77
C SER A 161 -3.71 3.28 -23.54
N LEU A 162 -2.90 2.46 -22.87
CA LEU A 162 -1.81 1.67 -23.46
C LEU A 162 -2.30 0.31 -23.99
N VAL A 163 -3.57 -0.03 -23.75
CA VAL A 163 -4.19 -1.27 -24.21
C VAL A 163 -5.25 -0.95 -25.26
N THR A 164 -5.23 -1.70 -26.35
CA THR A 164 -6.25 -1.63 -27.40
C THR A 164 -7.47 -2.44 -26.94
N VAL A 165 -8.48 -1.75 -26.43
CA VAL A 165 -9.81 -2.36 -26.22
C VAL A 165 -10.66 -2.00 -27.44
N PRO A 166 -11.35 -2.95 -28.08
CA PRO A 166 -12.42 -2.64 -29.03
C PRO A 166 -13.51 -1.88 -28.26
N LEU A 167 -13.49 -0.55 -28.31
CA LEU A 167 -14.56 0.25 -27.75
C LEU A 167 -15.79 0.07 -28.64
N PRO A 168 -16.98 -0.23 -28.08
CA PRO A 168 -18.20 -0.09 -28.86
C PRO A 168 -18.30 1.36 -29.35
N PRO A 169 -18.83 1.61 -30.56
CA PRO A 169 -19.00 2.96 -31.06
C PRO A 169 -19.84 3.76 -30.05
N THR A 170 -19.22 4.73 -29.40
CA THR A 170 -19.89 5.58 -28.41
C THR A 170 -20.89 6.49 -29.15
N PRO A 171 -22.17 6.56 -28.73
CA PRO A 171 -23.16 7.46 -29.33
C PRO A 171 -22.96 8.95 -28.99
N ASP A 172 -21.96 9.30 -28.18
CA ASP A 172 -21.83 10.64 -27.62
C ASP A 172 -21.40 11.68 -28.67
N PRO A 173 -22.20 12.73 -28.95
CA PRO A 173 -21.91 13.74 -29.97
C PRO A 173 -20.80 14.73 -29.61
N GLY A 174 -20.12 14.57 -28.47
CA GLY A 174 -19.19 15.57 -27.91
C GLY A 174 -17.75 15.08 -27.70
N GLY A 175 -17.46 13.80 -27.91
CA GLY A 175 -16.12 13.26 -27.74
C GLY A 175 -15.29 13.43 -29.00
N ALA A 176 -14.70 14.61 -29.20
CA ALA A 176 -13.62 14.76 -30.16
C ALA A 176 -12.41 13.96 -29.66
N GLY A 177 -12.36 12.67 -29.98
CA GLY A 177 -11.20 11.81 -29.74
C GLY A 177 -10.05 12.26 -30.62
N THR A 178 -9.23 13.20 -30.12
CA THR A 178 -7.96 13.58 -30.72
C THR A 178 -6.96 12.44 -30.51
N GLY A 179 -6.94 11.48 -31.44
CA GLY A 179 -5.97 10.39 -31.47
C GLY A 179 -6.49 9.06 -30.91
N GLN A 180 -5.98 7.95 -31.45
CA GLN A 180 -6.32 6.60 -31.00
C GLN A 180 -5.85 6.42 -29.54
N GLY A 181 -6.79 6.27 -28.60
CA GLY A 181 -6.51 5.89 -27.22
C GLY A 181 -6.49 7.03 -26.18
N GLU A 182 -6.76 8.29 -26.57
CA GLU A 182 -6.96 9.38 -25.60
C GLU A 182 -8.30 9.21 -24.87
N LEU A 183 -8.29 9.41 -23.55
CA LEU A 183 -9.43 9.21 -22.67
C LEU A 183 -9.82 10.54 -21.98
N PRO A 184 -11.13 10.80 -21.79
CA PRO A 184 -11.61 11.99 -21.08
C PRO A 184 -11.21 11.95 -19.60
N VAL A 185 -10.26 12.80 -19.19
CA VAL A 185 -9.71 12.84 -17.82
C VAL A 185 -10.80 13.05 -16.76
N GLU A 186 -11.83 13.83 -17.08
CA GLU A 186 -12.99 14.11 -16.22
C GLU A 186 -13.85 12.88 -15.93
N LYS A 187 -13.68 11.80 -16.69
CA LYS A 187 -14.33 10.50 -16.41
C LYS A 187 -13.55 9.68 -15.39
N PHE A 188 -12.31 10.05 -15.08
CA PHE A 188 -11.44 9.27 -14.19
C PHE A 188 -11.18 9.98 -12.87
N ILE A 189 -11.07 9.18 -11.82
CA ILE A 189 -10.51 9.55 -10.52
C ILE A 189 -9.03 9.20 -10.60
N LEU A 190 -8.17 10.20 -10.41
CA LEU A 190 -6.73 10.03 -10.30
C LEU A 190 -6.32 10.36 -8.86
N TYR A 191 -5.88 9.36 -8.12
CA TYR A 191 -5.42 9.56 -6.75
C TYR A 191 -3.92 9.26 -6.63
N ALA A 192 -3.14 10.32 -6.44
CA ALA A 192 -1.70 10.26 -6.21
C ALA A 192 -1.42 10.28 -4.71
N HIS A 193 -0.79 9.21 -4.18
CA HIS A 193 -0.37 9.13 -2.79
C HIS A 193 0.96 9.87 -2.60
N GLN A 194 1.05 10.76 -1.61
CA GLN A 194 2.27 11.52 -1.29
C GLN A 194 3.04 12.05 -2.52
N PRO A 195 2.40 12.88 -3.37
CA PRO A 195 3.03 13.37 -4.58
C PRO A 195 4.21 14.29 -4.24
N SER A 196 5.39 13.96 -4.76
CA SER A 196 6.56 14.83 -4.71
C SER A 196 6.42 15.90 -5.78
N TYR A 197 6.53 17.18 -5.43
CA TYR A 197 6.33 18.32 -6.35
C TYR A 197 4.97 18.31 -7.08
N ALA A 198 3.92 17.79 -6.44
CA ALA A 198 2.60 17.62 -7.05
C ALA A 198 2.57 16.69 -8.29
N SER A 199 3.57 15.81 -8.45
CA SER A 199 3.57 14.79 -9.51
C SER A 199 2.30 13.93 -9.48
N PRO A 200 1.57 13.79 -10.60
CA PRO A 200 0.35 12.98 -10.66
C PRO A 200 0.60 11.48 -10.54
N LEU A 201 1.87 11.03 -10.55
CA LEU A 201 2.24 9.63 -10.35
C LEU A 201 2.35 9.24 -8.87
N GLY A 202 2.39 10.21 -7.97
CA GLY A 202 2.55 9.96 -6.53
C GLY A 202 3.88 9.28 -6.17
N THR A 203 3.94 8.76 -4.94
CA THR A 203 5.05 8.02 -4.36
C THR A 203 4.50 6.81 -3.61
N SER A 204 5.02 5.62 -3.91
CA SER A 204 4.62 4.38 -3.23
C SER A 204 5.31 4.24 -1.86
N ASP A 205 4.58 3.79 -0.83
CA ASP A 205 5.16 3.38 0.46
C ASP A 205 6.15 2.20 0.27
N LEU A 206 5.90 1.37 -0.76
CA LEU A 206 6.74 0.22 -1.07
C LEU A 206 8.09 0.61 -1.68
N ARG A 207 8.26 1.87 -2.11
CA ARG A 207 9.56 2.37 -2.57
C ARG A 207 10.60 2.25 -1.46
N ALA A 208 10.27 2.69 -0.24
CA ALA A 208 11.16 2.56 0.92
C ALA A 208 11.21 1.13 1.48
N ALA A 209 10.17 0.31 1.25
CA ALA A 209 10.15 -1.08 1.70
C ALA A 209 10.85 -2.06 0.73
N TRP A 210 11.25 -1.61 -0.46
CA TRP A 210 11.83 -2.48 -1.49
C TRP A 210 13.12 -3.15 -1.04
N GLN A 211 14.06 -2.38 -0.49
CA GLN A 211 15.35 -2.89 -0.04
C GLN A 211 15.22 -3.96 1.07
N PRO A 212 14.49 -3.72 2.19
CA PRO A 212 14.33 -4.74 3.22
C PRO A 212 13.55 -5.97 2.71
N TRP A 213 12.54 -5.78 1.85
CA TRP A 213 11.85 -6.90 1.20
C TRP A 213 12.81 -7.74 0.35
N PHE A 214 13.65 -7.10 -0.48
CA PHE A 214 14.61 -7.80 -1.33
C PHE A 214 15.61 -8.62 -0.50
N ILE A 215 16.12 -8.04 0.60
CA ILE A 215 17.01 -8.74 1.54
C ILE A 215 16.28 -9.93 2.18
N LYS A 216 15.04 -9.74 2.64
CA LYS A 216 14.21 -10.81 3.22
C LYS A 216 14.08 -12.01 2.29
N GLN A 217 13.83 -11.78 0.99
CA GLN A 217 13.73 -12.85 0.00
C GLN A 217 15.01 -13.70 -0.09
N GLN A 218 16.19 -13.09 0.05
CA GLN A 218 17.47 -13.82 0.06
C GLN A 218 17.70 -14.53 1.39
N LEU A 219 17.42 -13.86 2.52
CA LEU A 219 17.57 -14.43 3.86
C LEU A 219 16.75 -15.71 4.03
N VAL A 220 15.47 -15.71 3.62
CA VAL A 220 14.62 -16.90 3.71
C VAL A 220 15.14 -18.04 2.83
N ARG A 221 15.65 -17.73 1.62
CA ARG A 221 16.26 -18.74 0.73
C ARG A 221 17.53 -19.34 1.32
N TRP A 222 18.39 -18.51 1.92
CA TRP A 222 19.60 -18.98 2.59
C TRP A 222 19.29 -19.76 3.86
N TRP A 223 18.27 -19.34 4.61
CA TRP A 223 17.80 -20.06 5.79
C TRP A 223 17.27 -21.45 5.40
N ALA A 224 16.45 -21.55 4.35
CA ALA A 224 15.98 -22.84 3.84
C ALA A 224 17.13 -23.77 3.43
N LYS A 225 18.13 -23.25 2.69
CA LYS A 225 19.34 -24.01 2.31
C LYS A 225 20.18 -24.41 3.53
N TYR A 226 20.24 -23.56 4.55
CA TYR A 226 20.93 -23.86 5.79
C TYR A 226 20.22 -25.00 6.54
N LEU A 227 18.89 -24.93 6.68
CA LEU A 227 18.09 -25.98 7.32
C LEU A 227 18.19 -27.31 6.57
N GLU A 228 18.21 -27.27 5.23
CA GLU A 228 18.43 -28.45 4.39
C GLU A 228 19.80 -29.09 4.70
N LYS A 229 20.88 -28.30 4.68
CA LYS A 229 22.23 -28.81 4.99
C LYS A 229 22.42 -29.22 6.46
N PHE A 230 21.68 -28.61 7.37
CA PHE A 230 21.72 -28.95 8.79
C PHE A 230 20.98 -30.26 9.07
N GLY A 231 19.78 -30.44 8.48
CA GLY A 231 19.01 -31.68 8.60
C GLY A 231 19.58 -32.83 7.77
N MET A 232 20.26 -32.51 6.67
CA MET A 232 20.87 -33.46 5.73
C MET A 232 22.30 -33.01 5.39
N PRO A 233 23.27 -33.24 6.31
CA PRO A 233 24.66 -32.86 6.09
C PRO A 233 25.24 -33.51 4.83
N THR A 234 26.10 -32.79 4.12
CA THR A 234 26.76 -33.36 2.95
C THR A 234 27.61 -34.55 3.37
N VAL A 235 27.33 -35.70 2.76
CA VAL A 235 28.13 -36.92 2.99
C VAL A 235 29.37 -36.86 2.11
N ALA A 236 30.54 -36.98 2.72
CA ALA A 236 31.82 -37.11 2.04
C ALA A 236 32.34 -38.55 2.18
N GLY A 237 32.63 -39.17 1.05
CA GLY A 237 33.32 -40.45 0.98
C GLY A 237 34.80 -40.25 0.66
N ALA A 238 35.67 -40.93 1.40
CA ALA A 238 37.10 -41.00 1.11
C ALA A 238 37.52 -42.46 0.90
N TYR A 239 38.38 -42.70 -0.08
CA TYR A 239 38.97 -44.00 -0.38
C TYR A 239 40.45 -43.83 -0.72
N ASP A 240 41.22 -44.90 -0.57
CA ASP A 240 42.65 -44.91 -0.85
C ASP A 240 42.91 -45.08 -2.37
N ALA A 241 43.45 -44.03 -3.00
CA ALA A 241 43.74 -44.03 -4.44
C ALA A 241 44.81 -45.07 -4.84
N ALA A 242 45.69 -45.50 -3.93
CA ALA A 242 46.75 -46.46 -4.22
C ALA A 242 46.23 -47.89 -4.42
N LYS A 243 45.00 -48.19 -3.98
CA LYS A 243 44.38 -49.53 -4.09
C LYS A 243 43.68 -49.80 -5.42
N GLY A 244 43.74 -48.86 -6.38
CA GLY A 244 43.32 -49.11 -7.76
C GLY A 244 41.79 -49.13 -7.97
N TYR A 245 41.02 -48.34 -7.21
CA TYR A 245 39.58 -48.22 -7.39
C TYR A 245 39.23 -47.66 -8.77
N GLY A 246 38.64 -48.49 -9.63
CA GLY A 246 38.21 -48.10 -10.98
C GLY A 246 36.99 -47.17 -10.98
N VAL A 247 36.75 -46.48 -12.10
CA VAL A 247 35.63 -45.52 -12.27
C VAL A 247 34.27 -46.14 -11.91
N LYS A 248 34.07 -47.43 -12.19
CA LYS A 248 32.83 -48.15 -11.87
C LYS A 248 32.59 -48.25 -10.37
N GLN A 249 33.62 -48.62 -9.60
CA GLN A 249 33.54 -48.77 -8.14
C GLN A 249 33.37 -47.41 -7.45
N GLN A 250 34.00 -46.36 -7.96
CA GLN A 250 33.80 -44.98 -7.47
C GLN A 250 32.34 -44.53 -7.66
N ARG A 251 31.72 -44.89 -8.79
CA ARG A 251 30.31 -44.58 -9.07
C ARG A 251 29.35 -45.39 -8.22
N GLU A 252 29.64 -46.66 -7.97
CA GLU A 252 28.89 -47.50 -7.02
C GLU A 252 28.97 -46.94 -5.60
N PHE A 253 30.16 -46.53 -5.15
CA PHE A 253 30.35 -45.90 -3.85
C PHE A 253 29.61 -44.56 -3.75
N LEU A 254 29.68 -43.70 -4.78
CA LEU A 254 28.87 -42.47 -4.83
C LEU A 254 27.36 -42.76 -4.76
N GLY A 255 26.90 -43.84 -5.39
CA GLY A 255 25.52 -44.31 -5.28
C GLY A 255 25.13 -44.66 -3.85
N LEU A 256 25.99 -45.39 -3.12
CA LEU A 256 25.79 -45.68 -1.71
C LEU A 256 25.78 -44.40 -0.85
N LEU A 257 26.67 -43.45 -1.13
CA LEU A 257 26.71 -42.16 -0.40
C LEU A 257 25.44 -41.33 -0.62
N ALA A 258 24.86 -41.37 -1.82
CA ALA A 258 23.59 -40.71 -2.12
C ALA A 258 22.42 -41.36 -1.36
N ALA A 259 22.52 -42.66 -1.05
CA ALA A 259 21.49 -43.40 -0.33
C ALA A 259 21.54 -43.21 1.21
N VAL A 260 22.65 -42.70 1.76
CA VAL A 260 22.87 -42.50 3.21
C VAL A 260 21.73 -41.76 3.92
N HIS A 261 21.08 -40.82 3.24
CA HIS A 261 20.01 -40.03 3.86
C HIS A 261 18.66 -40.76 3.92
N ASN A 262 18.46 -41.81 3.12
CA ASN A 262 17.19 -42.52 3.01
C ASN A 262 17.27 -43.98 3.52
N GLU A 263 18.47 -44.56 3.60
CA GLU A 263 18.68 -45.95 4.01
C GLU A 263 19.09 -46.07 5.48
N ALA A 264 18.54 -47.09 6.17
CA ALA A 264 18.82 -47.34 7.58
C ALA A 264 20.14 -48.09 7.84
N ALA A 265 20.73 -48.71 6.81
CA ALA A 265 21.97 -49.46 6.90
C ALA A 265 22.71 -49.44 5.55
N LEU A 266 24.04 -49.40 5.60
CA LEU A 266 24.91 -49.38 4.42
C LEU A 266 26.01 -50.43 4.57
N VAL A 267 26.46 -50.98 3.44
CA VAL A 267 27.59 -51.91 3.38
C VAL A 267 28.64 -51.33 2.44
N TYR A 268 29.86 -51.16 2.95
CA TYR A 268 31.01 -50.70 2.17
C TYR A 268 32.31 -51.33 2.70
N PRO A 269 33.38 -51.43 1.89
CA PRO A 269 34.67 -51.97 2.32
C PRO A 269 35.26 -51.24 3.53
N SER A 270 35.95 -51.97 4.41
CA SER A 270 36.45 -51.44 5.69
C SER A 270 37.48 -50.30 5.56
N ASP A 271 38.04 -50.10 4.37
CA ASP A 271 38.99 -49.03 4.06
C ASP A 271 38.36 -47.80 3.41
N MET A 272 37.08 -47.85 3.05
CA MET A 272 36.31 -46.67 2.64
C MET A 272 35.75 -45.97 3.88
N GLN A 273 35.90 -44.64 3.94
CA GLN A 273 35.40 -43.83 5.04
C GLN A 273 34.24 -42.96 4.58
N VAL A 274 33.15 -42.99 5.33
CA VAL A 274 32.01 -42.09 5.17
C VAL A 274 32.05 -41.09 6.32
N ARG A 275 32.04 -39.79 6.00
CA ARG A 275 32.01 -38.71 6.98
C ARG A 275 30.91 -37.72 6.61
N LEU A 276 30.19 -37.24 7.61
CA LEU A 276 29.29 -36.11 7.44
C LEU A 276 30.10 -34.82 7.54
N LEU A 277 29.99 -33.96 6.53
CA LEU A 277 30.54 -32.61 6.57
C LEU A 277 29.61 -31.72 7.38
N GLU A 278 29.76 -31.79 8.70
CA GLU A 278 29.02 -30.95 9.62
C GLU A 278 29.62 -29.54 9.68
N SER A 279 28.75 -28.53 9.71
CA SER A 279 29.21 -27.18 10.01
C SER A 279 29.52 -27.08 11.50
N ALA A 280 30.79 -26.83 11.86
CA ALA A 280 31.26 -26.76 13.24
C ALA A 280 30.65 -25.61 14.09
N ARG A 281 29.73 -24.81 13.54
CA ARG A 281 29.05 -23.73 14.27
C ARG A 281 27.59 -24.10 14.52
N ALA A 282 27.33 -24.55 15.74
CA ALA A 282 26.00 -24.51 16.34
C ALA A 282 25.55 -23.04 16.44
N GLY A 283 24.61 -22.63 15.60
CA GLY A 283 24.15 -21.26 15.57
C GLY A 283 22.89 -21.12 14.75
N GLN A 284 21.80 -21.74 15.20
CA GLN A 284 20.44 -21.46 14.69
C GLN A 284 20.05 -19.96 14.87
N THR A 285 20.82 -19.19 15.63
CA THR A 285 20.40 -17.96 16.29
C THR A 285 20.49 -16.68 15.47
N GLY A 286 20.69 -16.73 14.15
CA GLY A 286 20.87 -15.49 13.34
C GLY A 286 19.77 -15.21 12.30
N PHE A 287 19.20 -16.25 11.69
CA PHE A 287 18.29 -16.06 10.55
C PHE A 287 16.95 -15.47 10.98
N GLU A 288 16.36 -16.00 12.06
CA GLU A 288 15.08 -15.50 12.57
C GLU A 288 15.19 -14.05 13.04
N GLU A 289 16.26 -13.70 13.76
CA GLU A 289 16.55 -12.32 14.18
C GLU A 289 16.74 -11.37 12.99
N ALA A 290 17.46 -11.82 11.95
CA ALA A 290 17.67 -11.04 10.73
C ALA A 290 16.35 -10.84 9.94
N VAL A 291 15.51 -11.88 9.86
CA VAL A 291 14.18 -11.78 9.25
C VAL A 291 13.28 -10.83 10.03
N ALA A 292 13.27 -10.93 11.36
CA ALA A 292 12.51 -10.03 12.23
C ALA A 292 12.97 -8.57 12.08
N TYR A 293 14.29 -8.34 11.96
CA TYR A 293 14.83 -7.00 11.72
C TYR A 293 14.32 -6.40 10.40
N VAL A 294 14.37 -7.15 9.29
CA VAL A 294 13.88 -6.64 8.00
C VAL A 294 12.35 -6.49 7.98
N ASP A 295 11.60 -7.33 8.70
CA ASP A 295 10.15 -7.17 8.83
C ASP A 295 9.76 -5.90 9.61
N ARG A 296 10.54 -5.55 10.65
CA ARG A 296 10.40 -4.25 11.33
C ARG A 296 10.75 -3.09 10.40
N ALA A 297 11.78 -3.22 9.58
CA ALA A 297 12.12 -2.19 8.59
C ALA A 297 11.00 -1.99 7.56
N ILE A 298 10.38 -3.07 7.06
CA ILE A 298 9.20 -3.02 6.18
C ILE A 298 8.05 -2.31 6.89
N ALA A 299 7.76 -2.67 8.14
CA ALA A 299 6.68 -2.05 8.92
C ALA A 299 6.90 -0.54 9.07
N LYS A 300 8.12 -0.13 9.42
CA LYS A 300 8.51 1.27 9.58
C LYS A 300 8.34 2.06 8.28
N SER A 301 8.71 1.48 7.15
CA SER A 301 8.58 2.12 5.83
C SER A 301 7.11 2.38 5.44
N ILE A 302 6.17 1.53 5.85
CA ILE A 302 4.76 1.63 5.44
C ILE A 302 3.90 2.37 6.47
N LEU A 303 4.07 2.04 7.75
CA LEU A 303 3.26 2.55 8.87
C LEU A 303 3.88 3.77 9.57
N GLY A 304 5.15 4.08 9.31
CA GLY A 304 5.91 5.10 10.03
C GLY A 304 6.41 4.66 11.42
N GLN A 305 6.11 3.43 11.83
CA GLN A 305 6.45 2.89 13.16
C GLN A 305 6.61 1.36 13.15
N THR A 306 7.16 0.80 14.23
CA THR A 306 7.51 -0.64 14.32
C THR A 306 6.70 -1.43 15.36
N LEU A 307 6.11 -0.79 16.38
CA LEU A 307 5.68 -1.51 17.60
C LEU A 307 4.28 -2.14 17.55
N THR A 308 3.36 -1.72 16.66
CA THR A 308 2.01 -2.33 16.61
C THR A 308 1.99 -3.76 16.09
N SER A 309 3.08 -4.22 15.47
CA SER A 309 3.17 -5.57 14.91
C SER A 309 4.02 -6.52 15.75
N ASP A 310 4.68 -6.04 16.79
CA ASP A 310 5.67 -6.82 17.54
C ASP A 310 5.51 -6.58 19.05
N SER A 311 4.70 -7.42 19.71
CA SER A 311 4.46 -7.40 21.15
C SER A 311 5.38 -8.34 21.93
N ASN A 312 6.40 -8.92 21.29
CA ASN A 312 7.20 -10.00 21.88
C ASN A 312 8.43 -9.57 22.68
N ASP A 313 8.79 -8.28 22.72
CA ASP A 313 9.95 -7.81 23.50
C ASP A 313 9.55 -7.42 24.93
N ARG A 314 10.21 -8.06 25.91
CA ARG A 314 10.00 -7.94 27.37
C ARG A 314 10.42 -6.58 27.96
N GLY A 315 9.95 -5.47 27.38
CA GLY A 315 10.31 -4.12 27.80
C GLY A 315 9.47 -2.97 27.24
N ALA A 316 8.43 -3.24 26.43
CA ALA A 316 7.55 -2.19 25.92
C ALA A 316 6.69 -1.59 27.06
N THR A 317 7.04 -0.39 27.53
CA THR A 317 6.24 0.38 28.49
C THR A 317 5.03 1.02 27.80
N TYR A 318 3.90 1.13 28.52
CA TYR A 318 2.64 1.71 28.02
C TYR A 318 2.81 3.09 27.35
N ALA A 319 3.69 3.93 27.90
CA ALA A 319 4.01 5.25 27.34
C ALA A 319 4.61 5.16 25.93
N LEU A 320 5.40 4.13 25.64
CA LEU A 320 5.98 3.89 24.32
C LEU A 320 4.90 3.47 23.32
N GLY A 321 3.99 2.58 23.71
CA GLY A 321 2.86 2.14 22.89
C GLY A 321 1.89 3.26 22.52
N ALA A 322 1.62 4.19 23.46
CA ALA A 322 0.76 5.35 23.21
C ALA A 322 1.35 6.30 22.15
N VAL A 323 2.63 6.66 22.26
CA VAL A 323 3.31 7.54 21.29
C VAL A 323 3.32 6.93 19.88
N HIS A 324 3.50 5.62 19.80
CA HIS A 324 3.45 4.85 18.56
C HIS A 324 2.08 4.92 17.87
N LEU A 325 1.00 4.71 18.63
CA LEU A 325 -0.36 4.86 18.11
C LEU A 325 -0.65 6.30 17.64
N ASP A 326 -0.10 7.32 18.30
CA ASP A 326 -0.28 8.71 17.88
C ASP A 326 0.42 9.02 16.55
N VAL A 327 1.63 8.51 16.33
CA VAL A 327 2.31 8.63 15.04
C VAL A 327 1.49 7.98 13.93
N LEU A 328 1.04 6.74 14.14
CA LEU A 328 0.18 6.06 13.18
C LEU A 328 -1.10 6.87 12.92
N ARG A 329 -1.71 7.43 13.96
CA ARG A 329 -2.91 8.27 13.86
C ARG A 329 -2.68 9.47 12.94
N PHE A 330 -1.54 10.16 13.02
CA PHE A 330 -1.25 11.28 12.11
C PHE A 330 -1.22 10.86 10.64
N TYR A 331 -0.58 9.72 10.34
CA TYR A 331 -0.58 9.16 8.97
C TYR A 331 -1.99 8.80 8.50
N LEU A 332 -2.78 8.16 9.37
CA LEU A 332 -4.15 7.77 9.05
C LEU A 332 -5.07 9.00 8.87
N GLN A 333 -4.91 10.05 9.68
CA GLN A 333 -5.66 11.30 9.55
C GLN A 333 -5.37 12.00 8.23
N LYS A 334 -4.09 12.04 7.82
CA LYS A 334 -3.71 12.62 6.53
C LYS A 334 -4.32 11.82 5.37
N LEU A 335 -4.21 10.49 5.42
CA LEU A 335 -4.78 9.61 4.40
C LEU A 335 -6.30 9.75 4.33
N GLN A 336 -6.99 9.83 5.49
CA GLN A 336 -8.43 10.09 5.56
C GLN A 336 -8.81 11.39 4.85
N ARG A 337 -8.13 12.50 5.18
CA ARG A 337 -8.39 13.81 4.57
C ARG A 337 -8.15 13.79 3.06
N ASP A 338 -7.12 13.10 2.61
CA ASP A 338 -6.81 12.99 1.18
C ASP A 338 -7.92 12.25 0.41
N LEU A 339 -8.43 11.16 0.97
CA LEU A 339 -9.56 10.44 0.38
C LEU A 339 -10.85 11.28 0.39
N GLU A 340 -11.12 12.00 1.47
CA GLU A 340 -12.28 12.89 1.55
C GLU A 340 -12.19 14.02 0.53
N ASP A 341 -11.08 14.75 0.51
CA ASP A 341 -10.96 16.00 -0.24
C ASP A 341 -10.57 15.75 -1.71
N VAL A 342 -9.58 14.90 -1.97
CA VAL A 342 -9.04 14.69 -3.33
C VAL A 342 -9.87 13.68 -4.13
N VAL A 343 -10.32 12.58 -3.50
CA VAL A 343 -11.09 11.55 -4.21
C VAL A 343 -12.57 11.95 -4.25
N MET A 344 -13.21 12.11 -3.09
CA MET A 344 -14.66 12.27 -3.04
C MET A 344 -15.08 13.71 -3.37
N ASN A 345 -14.59 14.70 -2.65
CA ASN A 345 -15.04 16.08 -2.79
C ASN A 345 -14.65 16.66 -4.16
N GLU A 346 -13.37 16.58 -4.52
CA GLU A 346 -12.85 17.19 -5.75
C GLU A 346 -13.30 16.46 -7.02
N GLN A 347 -13.22 15.12 -7.04
CA GLN A 347 -13.36 14.36 -8.29
C GLN A 347 -14.71 13.69 -8.46
N VAL A 348 -15.46 13.40 -7.39
CA VAL A 348 -16.79 12.78 -7.51
C VAL A 348 -17.89 13.82 -7.31
N ILE A 349 -17.89 14.51 -6.17
CA ILE A 349 -18.99 15.39 -5.75
C ILE A 349 -19.05 16.65 -6.60
N LYS A 350 -17.94 17.36 -6.80
CA LYS A 350 -17.94 18.56 -7.65
C LYS A 350 -18.46 18.26 -9.06
N ARG A 351 -18.11 17.10 -9.64
CA ARG A 351 -18.59 16.68 -10.97
C ARG A 351 -20.09 16.38 -10.96
N LEU A 352 -20.58 15.64 -9.95
CA LEU A 352 -22.02 15.41 -9.76
C LEU A 352 -22.82 16.70 -9.62
N ILE A 353 -22.31 17.67 -8.85
CA ILE A 353 -22.96 18.98 -8.71
C ILE A 353 -22.93 19.75 -10.02
N ALA A 354 -21.79 19.79 -10.71
CA ALA A 354 -21.65 20.51 -11.98
C ALA A 354 -22.60 20.00 -13.08
N TYR A 355 -22.90 18.70 -13.13
CA TYR A 355 -23.82 18.15 -14.13
C TYR A 355 -25.31 18.40 -13.83
N ASN A 356 -25.67 18.67 -12.57
CA ASN A 356 -27.08 18.66 -12.14
C ASN A 356 -27.57 19.99 -11.57
N PHE A 357 -26.67 20.89 -11.17
CA PHE A 357 -27.00 22.13 -10.47
C PHE A 357 -26.38 23.34 -11.19
N PRO A 358 -26.91 24.56 -10.97
CA PRO A 358 -26.37 25.77 -11.57
C PRO A 358 -24.88 26.00 -11.25
N PRO A 359 -24.12 26.63 -12.16
CA PRO A 359 -22.74 27.01 -11.89
C PRO A 359 -22.63 27.87 -10.62
N GLY A 360 -21.71 27.50 -9.74
CA GLY A 360 -21.49 28.20 -8.47
C GLY A 360 -22.32 27.68 -7.29
N THR A 361 -23.13 26.63 -7.46
CA THR A 361 -23.76 25.93 -6.33
C THR A 361 -22.69 25.41 -5.35
N PRO A 362 -22.78 25.75 -4.05
CA PRO A 362 -21.89 25.21 -3.04
C PRO A 362 -21.93 23.67 -3.00
N CYS A 363 -20.76 23.03 -3.04
CA CYS A 363 -20.68 21.59 -3.02
C CYS A 363 -20.84 21.04 -1.59
N PRO A 364 -21.60 19.95 -1.38
CA PRO A 364 -21.62 19.25 -0.11
C PRO A 364 -20.25 18.62 0.18
N ALA A 365 -20.00 18.32 1.46
CA ALA A 365 -18.74 17.76 1.93
C ALA A 365 -18.90 16.30 2.36
N PHE A 366 -18.15 15.42 1.72
CA PHE A 366 -17.96 14.04 2.16
C PHE A 366 -16.99 13.98 3.34
N ARG A 367 -17.36 13.20 4.37
CA ARG A 367 -16.51 12.94 5.54
C ARG A 367 -16.58 11.48 5.93
N LEU A 368 -15.45 10.91 6.29
CA LEU A 368 -15.36 9.63 6.99
C LEU A 368 -15.55 9.87 8.49
N GLY A 369 -16.09 8.87 9.19
CA GLY A 369 -16.35 8.99 10.62
C GLY A 369 -15.08 9.34 11.42
N GLN A 370 -15.24 10.10 12.51
CA GLN A 370 -14.11 10.57 13.30
C GLN A 370 -13.34 9.41 13.96
N MET A 371 -12.02 9.58 14.06
CA MET A 371 -11.18 8.74 14.89
C MET A 371 -11.35 9.10 16.36
N ASP A 372 -12.43 8.61 16.98
CA ASP A 372 -12.75 8.84 18.39
C ASP A 372 -12.03 7.84 19.32
N ASP A 373 -11.52 8.34 20.44
CA ASP A 373 -10.75 7.63 21.46
C ASP A 373 -11.61 6.63 22.27
N GLY A 374 -12.94 6.84 22.31
CA GLY A 374 -13.87 6.04 23.12
C GLY A 374 -13.99 4.57 22.72
N LYS A 375 -13.74 4.21 21.46
CA LYS A 375 -13.81 2.80 21.01
C LYS A 375 -12.59 1.98 21.48
N LEU A 376 -11.44 2.60 21.73
CA LEU A 376 -10.31 1.94 22.39
C LEU A 376 -10.61 1.68 23.87
N GLN A 377 -11.30 2.61 24.55
CA GLN A 377 -11.78 2.40 25.92
C GLN A 377 -12.84 1.29 26.00
N ALA A 378 -13.72 1.16 25.00
CA ALA A 378 -14.66 0.05 24.90
C ALA A 378 -13.97 -1.31 24.71
N ALA A 379 -12.88 -1.35 23.92
CA ALA A 379 -12.04 -2.54 23.83
C ALA A 379 -11.35 -2.86 25.18
N GLY A 380 -10.92 -1.84 25.92
CA GLY A 380 -10.41 -2.01 27.28
C GLY A 380 -11.45 -2.50 28.28
N ALA A 381 -12.70 -2.05 28.15
CA ALA A 381 -13.82 -2.54 28.96
C ALA A 381 -14.17 -4.01 28.65
N LEU A 382 -14.10 -4.42 27.37
CA LEU A 382 -14.26 -5.83 26.97
C LEU A 382 -13.15 -6.71 27.57
N ILE A 383 -11.90 -6.25 27.51
CA ILE A 383 -10.76 -6.95 28.13
C ILE A 383 -10.96 -7.07 29.64
N THR A 384 -11.42 -6.00 30.30
CA THR A 384 -11.74 -6.00 31.74
C THR A 384 -12.87 -6.99 32.09
N ALA A 385 -13.89 -7.08 31.24
CA ALA A 385 -15.00 -8.02 31.42
C ALA A 385 -14.55 -9.48 31.23
N LEU A 386 -13.65 -9.75 30.28
CA LEU A 386 -13.09 -11.08 30.04
C LEU A 386 -12.18 -11.56 31.18
N ILE A 387 -11.45 -10.65 31.82
CA ILE A 387 -10.67 -10.92 33.04
C ILE A 387 -11.61 -11.21 34.22
N SER A 388 -12.63 -10.37 34.40
CA SER A 388 -13.62 -10.52 35.49
C SER A 388 -14.44 -11.81 35.35
N GLY A 389 -14.66 -12.27 34.12
CA GLY A 389 -15.33 -13.52 33.79
C GLY A 389 -14.44 -14.76 33.83
N GLY A 390 -13.14 -14.62 34.16
CA GLY A 390 -12.19 -15.74 34.24
C GLY A 390 -11.80 -16.37 32.90
N VAL A 391 -12.12 -15.72 31.77
CA VAL A 391 -11.76 -16.16 30.42
C VAL A 391 -10.30 -15.83 30.10
N LEU A 392 -9.77 -14.75 30.70
CA LEU A 392 -8.38 -14.33 30.60
C LEU A 392 -7.75 -14.23 31.99
N SER A 393 -6.52 -14.70 32.14
CA SER A 393 -5.79 -14.60 33.42
C SER A 393 -5.24 -13.17 33.63
N PRO A 394 -5.43 -12.55 34.80
CA PRO A 394 -4.85 -11.24 35.12
C PRO A 394 -3.31 -11.20 35.08
N ASP A 395 -2.67 -12.37 35.13
CA ASP A 395 -1.22 -12.51 35.15
C ASP A 395 -0.58 -12.57 33.76
N GLU A 396 -1.39 -12.51 32.70
CA GLU A 396 -0.87 -12.42 31.35
C GLU A 396 -0.07 -11.12 31.14
N PRO A 397 1.20 -11.19 30.73
CA PRO A 397 2.08 -10.03 30.67
C PRO A 397 1.54 -8.89 29.79
N TRP A 398 0.88 -9.21 28.69
CA TRP A 398 0.30 -8.21 27.78
C TRP A 398 -0.91 -7.50 28.40
N ILE A 399 -1.66 -8.16 29.29
CA ILE A 399 -2.81 -7.58 30.00
C ILE A 399 -2.37 -6.63 31.11
N ARG A 400 -1.38 -7.02 31.91
CA ARG A 400 -0.81 -6.14 32.96
C ARG A 400 -0.18 -4.89 32.36
N ASN A 401 0.52 -5.06 31.23
CA ASN A 401 1.07 -3.94 30.46
C ASN A 401 -0.02 -3.05 29.85
N TYR A 402 -1.12 -3.64 29.37
CA TYR A 402 -2.26 -2.91 28.83
C TYR A 402 -2.99 -2.08 29.91
N LEU A 403 -3.11 -2.60 31.14
CA LEU A 403 -3.78 -1.95 32.27
C LEU A 403 -2.85 -1.07 33.13
N GLY A 404 -1.55 -0.99 32.80
CA GLY A 404 -0.56 -0.23 33.57
C GLY A 404 -0.30 -0.79 34.98
N LEU A 405 -0.55 -2.07 35.21
CA LEU A 405 -0.33 -2.73 36.49
C LEU A 405 1.14 -3.15 36.64
N PRO A 406 1.72 -3.09 37.85
CA PRO A 406 3.09 -3.54 38.09
C PRO A 406 3.26 -5.04 37.79
N ALA A 407 4.48 -5.44 37.42
CA ALA A 407 4.82 -6.83 37.11
C ALA A 407 4.45 -7.77 38.28
N ALA A 408 3.93 -8.95 37.94
CA ALA A 408 3.57 -9.95 38.95
C ALA A 408 4.84 -10.52 39.60
N GLY A 409 5.05 -10.23 40.88
CA GLY A 409 6.09 -10.86 41.70
C GLY A 409 7.43 -10.13 41.71
N SER A 410 7.65 -9.35 42.78
CA SER A 410 8.94 -9.21 43.45
C SER A 410 8.99 -10.16 44.63
#